data_AF-A0A9E4YNW5-F1
#
_entry.id   AF-A0A9E4YNW5-F1
#
_cell.length_a   1.000
_cell.length_b   1.000
_cell.length_c   1.000
_cell.angle_alpha   90.00
_cell.angle_beta   90.00
_cell.angle_gamma   90.00
#
_symmetry.space_group_name_H-M   'P 1'
#
loop_
_entity.id
_entity.type
_entity.pdbx_description
1 polymer ?
#
loop_
_entity_poly.entity_id
_entity_poly.type
_entity_poly.pdbx_seq_one_letter_code
_entity_poly.pdbx_strand_id
1 'polypeptide(L)'
;MSAAQFANQYSFALGGAMSLAVLAIWLFRDGITLNDLLAFGALAFGLGIAYFTFKPGESSENSPAAVLEEIGAGTPVLLEFQSPF
;
A
#
# COMPACT_ATOMS: atom_id res chain seq x y z
N MET A 1 -14.65 1.12 7.80
CA MET A 1 -13.93 0.56 6.64
C MET A 1 -14.24 -0.93 6.58
N SER A 2 -14.78 -1.42 5.46
CA SER A 2 -15.03 -2.87 5.28
C SER A 2 -13.72 -3.63 5.08
N ALA A 3 -13.72 -4.95 5.29
CA ALA A 3 -12.54 -5.80 5.08
C ALA A 3 -12.02 -5.76 3.62
N ALA A 4 -12.90 -5.56 2.64
CA ALA A 4 -12.53 -5.42 1.24
C ALA A 4 -11.82 -4.07 0.97
N GLN A 5 -12.35 -2.96 1.51
CA GLN A 5 -11.69 -1.65 1.45
C GLN A 5 -10.36 -1.66 2.20
N PHE A 6 -10.35 -2.32 3.36
CA PHE A 6 -9.25 -3.01 4.03
C PHE A 6 -8.06 -3.34 3.12
N ALA A 7 -8.22 -4.50 2.51
CA ALA A 7 -7.24 -5.16 1.68
C ALA A 7 -6.87 -4.36 0.44
N ASN A 8 -7.82 -3.62 -0.16
CA ASN A 8 -7.52 -2.80 -1.33
C ASN A 8 -6.55 -1.66 -1.00
N GLN A 9 -6.85 -0.89 0.05
CA GLN A 9 -6.05 0.26 0.48
C GLN A 9 -4.61 -0.14 0.84
N TYR A 10 -4.44 -1.31 1.46
CA TYR A 10 -3.15 -1.80 1.91
C TYR A 10 -2.58 -2.92 1.03
N SER A 11 -3.14 -3.14 -0.17
CA SER A 11 -2.79 -4.27 -1.05
C SER A 11 -1.29 -4.34 -1.35
N PHE A 12 -0.67 -3.19 -1.62
CA PHE A 12 0.77 -3.10 -1.86
C PHE A 12 1.59 -3.48 -0.61
N ALA A 13 1.23 -2.94 0.56
CA ALA A 13 1.92 -3.25 1.81
C ALA A 13 1.73 -4.72 2.21
N LEU A 14 0.53 -5.27 2.04
CA LEU A 14 0.21 -6.68 2.28
C LEU A 14 0.99 -7.59 1.33
N GLY A 15 1.05 -7.25 0.05
CA GLY A 15 1.83 -8.01 -0.94
C GLY A 15 3.33 -8.00 -0.64
N GLY A 16 3.88 -6.86 -0.24
CA GLY A 16 5.26 -6.74 0.21
C GLY A 16 5.54 -7.57 1.46
N ALA A 17 4.66 -7.50 2.46
CA ALA A 17 4.76 -8.28 3.70
C ALA A 17 4.69 -9.79 3.44
N MET A 18 3.76 -10.24 2.58
CA MET A 18 3.66 -11.64 2.17
C MET A 18 4.93 -12.11 1.45
N SER A 19 5.48 -11.28 0.56
CA SER A 19 6.72 -11.60 -0.17
C SER A 19 7.89 -11.76 0.79
N LEU A 20 8.04 -10.85 1.76
CA LEU A 20 9.04 -10.98 2.82
C LEU A 20 8.82 -12.22 3.67
N ALA A 21 7.57 -12.58 4.01
CA ALA A 21 7.29 -13.78 4.78
C ALA A 21 7.71 -15.06 4.04
N VAL A 22 7.42 -15.16 2.74
CA VAL A 22 7.86 -16.29 1.90
C VAL A 22 9.39 -16.36 1.83
N LEU A 23 10.06 -15.21 1.65
CA LEU A 23 11.52 -15.14 1.64
C LEU A 23 12.12 -15.54 2.98
N ALA A 24 11.55 -15.11 4.10
CA ALA A 24 12.00 -15.48 5.43
C ALA A 24 11.88 -16.99 5.66
N ILE A 25 10.75 -17.60 5.29
CA ILE A 25 10.55 -19.04 5.38
C ILE A 25 11.60 -19.78 4.56
N TRP A 26 11.86 -19.33 3.33
CA TRP A 26 12.83 -19.97 2.45
C TRP A 26 14.27 -19.82 2.93
N LEU A 27 14.66 -18.61 3.35
CA LEU A 27 16.01 -18.29 3.76
C LEU A 27 16.38 -18.94 5.11
N PHE A 28 15.44 -18.97 6.06
CA PHE A 28 15.67 -19.51 7.40
C PHE A 28 15.33 -21.00 7.54
N ARG A 29 14.96 -21.69 6.45
CA ARG A 29 14.53 -23.10 6.49
C ARG A 29 15.62 -24.06 6.99
N ASP A 30 16.88 -23.76 6.70
CA ASP A 30 18.05 -24.61 6.99
C ASP A 30 18.80 -24.15 8.26
N GLY A 31 18.22 -23.19 8.99
CA GLY A 31 18.84 -22.50 10.13
C GLY A 31 19.00 -20.99 9.85
N ILE A 32 19.30 -20.23 10.90
CA ILE A 32 19.50 -18.78 10.80
C ILE A 32 21.00 -18.49 10.92
N THR A 33 21.60 -17.97 9.86
CA THR A 33 22.98 -17.45 9.88
C THR A 33 23.00 -15.93 9.88
N LEU A 34 24.15 -15.33 10.23
CA LEU A 34 24.32 -13.88 10.17
C LEU A 34 24.15 -13.34 8.74
N ASN A 35 24.60 -14.09 7.73
CA ASN A 35 24.46 -13.72 6.33
C ASN A 35 22.99 -13.69 5.91
N ASP A 36 22.18 -14.64 6.38
CA ASP A 36 20.74 -14.67 6.12
C ASP A 36 20.06 -13.44 6.73
N LEU A 37 20.44 -13.08 7.96
CA LEU A 37 19.91 -11.91 8.63
C LEU A 37 20.26 -10.61 7.90
N LEU A 38 21.50 -10.49 7.41
CA LEU A 38 21.96 -9.34 6.64
C LEU A 38 21.25 -9.26 5.28
N ALA A 39 21.11 -10.38 4.58
CA ALA A 39 20.42 -10.44 3.29
C ALA A 39 18.93 -10.08 3.45
N PHE A 40 18.25 -10.68 4.42
CA PHE A 40 16.86 -10.37 4.72
C PHE A 40 16.67 -8.92 5.16
N GLY A 41 17.56 -8.41 6.01
CA GLY A 41 17.56 -7.02 6.45
C GLY A 41 17.74 -6.04 5.30
N ALA A 42 18.68 -6.30 4.38
CA ALA A 42 18.90 -5.49 3.19
C ALA A 42 17.67 -5.48 2.26
N LEU A 43 17.02 -6.63 2.07
CA LEU A 43 15.79 -6.74 1.28
C LEU A 43 14.63 -5.97 1.91
N ALA A 44 14.40 -6.15 3.21
CA ALA A 44 13.37 -5.42 3.94
C ALA A 44 13.61 -3.90 3.93
N PHE A 45 14.87 -3.49 4.08
CA PHE A 45 15.26 -2.09 4.01
C PHE A 45 15.05 -1.49 2.61
N GLY A 46 15.47 -2.19 1.56
CA GLY A 46 15.24 -1.77 0.18
C GLY A 46 13.76 -1.67 -0.17
N LEU A 47 12.95 -2.63 0.28
CA LEU A 47 11.49 -2.57 0.14
C LEU A 47 10.91 -1.38 0.90
N GLY A 48 11.40 -1.09 2.11
CA GLY A 48 11.02 0.09 2.88
C GLY A 48 11.30 1.38 2.13
N ILE A 49 12.51 1.54 1.59
CA ILE A 49 12.88 2.71 0.76
C ILE A 49 11.96 2.82 -0.46
N ALA A 50 11.76 1.72 -1.20
CA ALA A 50 10.89 1.70 -2.36
C ALA A 50 9.45 2.09 -1.98
N TYR A 51 8.93 1.54 -0.88
CA TYR A 51 7.62 1.91 -0.37
C TYR A 51 7.55 3.41 -0.08
N PHE A 52 8.46 3.99 0.70
CA PHE A 52 8.39 5.43 0.99
C PHE A 52 8.63 6.33 -0.23
N THR A 53 9.35 5.85 -1.23
CA THR A 53 9.64 6.61 -2.46
C THR A 53 8.46 6.58 -3.44
N PHE A 54 7.79 5.43 -3.54
CA PHE A 54 6.72 5.20 -4.51
C PHE A 54 5.33 5.12 -3.89
N LYS A 55 5.20 5.24 -2.56
CA LYS A 55 3.90 5.22 -1.88
C LYS A 55 3.06 6.32 -2.53
N PRO A 56 1.97 5.97 -3.23
CA PRO A 56 1.05 7.00 -3.68
C PRO A 56 0.60 7.73 -2.41
N GLY A 57 0.81 9.05 -2.38
CA GLY A 57 0.20 9.89 -1.37
C GLY A 57 -1.32 9.67 -1.37
N GLU A 58 -2.03 10.19 -0.37
CA GLU A 58 -3.49 10.32 -0.54
C GLU A 58 -3.71 10.99 -1.90
N SER A 59 -4.46 10.32 -2.78
CA SER A 59 -4.78 10.85 -4.08
C SER A 59 -5.27 12.28 -3.86
N SER A 60 -4.61 13.25 -4.46
CA SER A 60 -5.08 14.65 -4.48
C SER A 60 -6.46 14.78 -5.13
N GLU A 61 -7.01 13.68 -5.64
CA GLU A 61 -8.37 13.54 -6.12
C GLU A 61 -9.33 13.54 -4.93
N ASN A 62 -9.85 14.74 -4.67
CA ASN A 62 -11.08 15.07 -3.96
C ASN A 62 -11.44 14.10 -2.83
N SER A 63 -11.16 14.54 -1.59
CA SER A 63 -11.67 13.89 -0.39
C SER A 63 -13.13 13.50 -0.62
N PRO A 64 -13.51 12.21 -0.58
CA PRO A 64 -14.88 11.77 -0.81
C PRO A 64 -15.88 12.49 0.09
N ALA A 65 -15.42 12.96 1.25
CA ALA A 65 -16.19 13.80 2.16
C ALA A 65 -16.53 15.17 1.56
N ALA A 66 -15.59 15.83 0.87
CA ALA A 66 -15.82 17.11 0.20
C ALA A 66 -16.82 16.96 -0.96
N VAL A 67 -16.73 15.87 -1.71
CA VAL A 67 -17.68 15.56 -2.80
C VAL A 67 -19.09 15.30 -2.27
N LEU A 68 -19.21 14.54 -1.17
CA LEU A 68 -20.51 14.27 -0.53
C LEU A 68 -21.15 15.54 0.05
N GLU A 69 -20.34 16.46 0.56
CA GLU A 69 -20.80 17.77 1.04
C GLU A 69 -21.30 18.64 -0.12
N GLU A 70 -20.60 18.67 -1.25
CA GLU A 70 -20.98 19.44 -2.43
C GLU A 70 -22.27 18.90 -3.09
N ILE A 71 -22.44 17.57 -3.16
CA ILE A 71 -23.69 16.94 -3.65
C ILE A 71 -24.87 17.30 -2.74
N GLY A 72 -24.64 17.42 -1.42
CA GLY A 72 -25.66 17.79 -0.44
C GLY A 72 -26.14 19.24 -0.52
N ALA A 73 -25.43 20.11 -1.26
CA ALA A 73 -25.74 21.54 -1.36
C ALA A 73 -26.89 21.87 -2.34
N GLY A 74 -27.44 20.88 -3.05
CA GLY A 74 -28.57 21.08 -3.97
C GLY A 74 -28.21 21.75 -5.30
N THR A 75 -26.93 22.01 -5.54
CA THR A 75 -26.38 22.47 -6.83
C THR A 75 -25.86 21.29 -7.64
N PRO A 76 -26.00 21.30 -8.98
CA PRO A 76 -25.40 20.26 -9.82
C PRO A 76 -23.87 20.31 -9.69
N VAL A 77 -23.29 19.26 -9.14
CA VAL A 77 -21.84 19.09 -9.01
C VAL A 77 -21.35 18.24 -10.15
N LEU A 78 -20.36 18.73 -10.90
CA LEU A 78 -19.71 17.95 -11.94
C LEU A 78 -18.73 16.97 -11.30
N LEU A 79 -19.13 15.70 -11.26
CA LEU A 79 -18.27 14.61 -10.80
C LEU A 79 -17.32 14.19 -11.92
N GLU A 80 -16.20 14.90 -12.04
CA GLU A 80 -15.09 14.44 -12.86
C GLU A 80 -14.28 13.41 -12.09
N PHE A 81 -14.70 12.14 -12.18
CA PHE A 81 -13.82 11.03 -11.86
C PHE A 81 -12.79 10.96 -12.99
N GLN A 82 -11.61 11.52 -12.77
CA GLN A 82 -10.48 11.31 -13.65
C GLN A 82 -10.20 9.79 -13.64
N SER A 83 -10.47 9.12 -14.76
CA SER A 83 -10.14 7.70 -14.93
C SER A 83 -8.63 7.63 -15.14
N PRO A 84 -7.84 7.00 -14.25
CA PRO A 84 -6.38 7.00 -14.34
C PRO A 84 -5.84 5.91 -15.28
N PHE A 85 -6.64 5.46 -16.26
CA PHE A 85 -6.17 4.61 -17.35
C PHE A 85 -5.88 5.44 -18.59
#